data_AF-A0A3C1YJE2-F1
#
_entry.id   AF-A0A3C1YJE2-F1
#
_cell.length_a   1.000
_cell.length_b   1.000
_cell.length_c   1.000
_cell.angle_alpha   90.00
_cell.angle_beta   90.00
_cell.angle_gamma   90.00
#
_symmetry.space_group_name_H-M   'P 1'
#
loop_
_entity.id
_entity.type
_entity.pdbx_description
1 polymer ?
#
loop_
_entity_poly.entity_id
_entity_poly.type
_entity_poly.pdbx_seq_one_letter_code
_entity_poly.pdbx_strand_id
1 'polypeptide(L)'
;MLYNEALFDDIPSLTVYFAMSMSIKCKTFNKLDDSVRHLKTAVDIAIKYGWYAPLAVFRRSIGKILDKELKKRGNVHYLKVKELSENFESGWNSVYGDYISDNPVLTLSDIEGDVAKMFVDGSSCKEIANYLDMSVGSIKNIMSKIYKKLGIKNHKELKELYSHFVVR
;
A
#
# COMPACT_ATOMS: atom_id res chain seq x y z
N MET A 1 -15.75 9.96 -19.76
CA MET A 1 -14.47 10.10 -20.48
C MET A 1 -14.33 8.91 -21.39
N LEU A 2 -14.61 9.10 -22.68
CA LEU A 2 -14.34 8.08 -23.69
C LEU A 2 -12.83 8.09 -23.95
N TYR A 3 -12.22 6.95 -23.68
CA TYR A 3 -10.78 6.69 -23.71
C TYR A 3 -10.29 6.69 -25.16
N ASN A 4 -9.23 7.45 -25.45
CA ASN A 4 -8.59 7.39 -26.76
C ASN A 4 -7.58 6.22 -26.73
N GLU A 5 -7.96 5.09 -27.32
CA GLU A 5 -7.19 3.83 -27.33
C GLU A 5 -5.76 4.01 -27.88
N ALA A 6 -5.56 4.99 -28.77
CA ALA A 6 -4.29 5.24 -29.45
C ALA A 6 -3.12 5.67 -28.53
N LEU A 7 -3.37 6.33 -27.40
CA LEU A 7 -2.27 6.84 -26.55
C LEU A 7 -1.59 5.73 -25.71
N PHE A 8 -2.25 4.58 -25.58
CA PHE A 8 -1.85 3.49 -24.68
C PHE A 8 -1.33 2.26 -25.44
N ASP A 9 -1.50 2.21 -26.76
CA ASP A 9 -0.91 1.16 -27.59
C ASP A 9 0.63 1.28 -27.67
N ASP A 10 1.18 2.48 -27.46
CA ASP A 10 2.62 2.72 -27.50
C ASP A 10 3.37 2.30 -26.22
N ILE A 11 2.66 2.23 -25.07
CA ILE A 11 3.27 1.88 -23.77
C ILE A 11 2.40 0.84 -23.04
N PRO A 12 2.50 -0.46 -23.41
CA PRO A 12 1.65 -1.50 -22.85
C PRO A 12 1.66 -1.62 -21.31
N SER A 13 2.67 -1.10 -20.61
CA SER A 13 2.94 -1.29 -19.19
C SER A 13 2.06 -0.33 -18.44
N LEU A 14 2.08 0.93 -18.87
CA LEU A 14 1.19 1.96 -18.37
C LEU A 14 -0.26 1.55 -18.57
N THR A 15 -0.60 0.95 -19.72
CA THR A 15 -1.95 0.45 -20.02
C THR A 15 -2.37 -0.65 -19.05
N VAL A 16 -1.50 -1.62 -18.78
CA VAL A 16 -1.78 -2.68 -17.80
C VAL A 16 -1.91 -2.09 -16.39
N TYR A 17 -1.00 -1.20 -15.96
CA TYR A 17 -1.07 -0.55 -14.64
C TYR A 17 -2.36 0.25 -14.46
N PHE A 18 -2.73 1.03 -15.47
CA PHE A 18 -3.94 1.84 -15.44
C PHE A 18 -5.21 0.97 -15.42
N ALA A 19 -5.28 -0.04 -16.29
CA ALA A 19 -6.42 -0.96 -16.35
C ALA A 19 -6.59 -1.76 -15.04
N MET A 20 -5.49 -2.21 -14.42
CA MET A 20 -5.53 -2.84 -13.09
C MET A 20 -6.05 -1.88 -12.02
N SER A 21 -5.58 -0.63 -12.03
CA SER A 21 -6.03 0.41 -11.09
C SER A 21 -7.52 0.70 -11.23
N MET A 22 -8.01 0.83 -12.47
CA MET A 22 -9.42 0.99 -12.77
C MET A 22 -10.25 -0.21 -12.31
N SER A 23 -9.75 -1.42 -12.55
CA SER A 23 -10.41 -2.65 -12.12
C SER A 23 -10.60 -2.69 -10.58
N ILE A 24 -9.55 -2.34 -9.84
CA ILE A 24 -9.60 -2.24 -8.37
C ILE A 24 -10.61 -1.16 -7.95
N LYS A 25 -10.56 0.04 -8.54
CA LYS A 25 -11.46 1.14 -8.19
C LYS A 25 -12.93 0.80 -8.45
N CYS A 26 -13.23 0.17 -9.59
CA CYS A 26 -14.57 -0.33 -9.91
C CYS A 26 -15.05 -1.36 -8.89
N LYS A 27 -14.19 -2.31 -8.48
CA LYS A 27 -14.50 -3.29 -7.45
C LYS A 27 -14.82 -2.62 -6.10
N THR A 28 -14.03 -1.62 -5.70
CA THR A 28 -14.26 -0.84 -4.47
C THR A 28 -15.60 -0.12 -4.48
N PHE A 29 -16.09 0.31 -5.65
CA PHE A 29 -17.43 0.89 -5.82
C PHE A 29 -18.53 -0.13 -6.14
N ASN A 30 -18.28 -1.43 -5.96
CA ASN A 30 -19.21 -2.51 -6.26
C ASN A 30 -19.68 -2.58 -7.74
N LYS A 31 -18.90 -2.03 -8.67
CA LYS A 31 -19.13 -2.11 -10.12
C LYS A 31 -18.38 -3.31 -10.71
N LEU A 32 -18.88 -4.53 -10.43
CA LEU A 32 -18.15 -5.76 -10.72
C LEU A 32 -17.95 -6.03 -12.21
N ASP A 33 -18.93 -5.72 -13.05
CA ASP A 33 -18.82 -5.93 -14.51
C ASP A 33 -17.75 -5.02 -15.13
N ASP A 34 -17.73 -3.74 -14.74
CA ASP A 34 -16.70 -2.79 -15.15
C ASP A 34 -15.32 -3.24 -14.65
N SER A 35 -15.25 -3.73 -13.41
CA SER A 35 -14.01 -4.25 -12.82
C SER A 35 -13.45 -5.42 -13.66
N VAL A 36 -14.30 -6.38 -14.02
CA VAL A 36 -13.92 -7.52 -14.85
C VAL A 36 -13.54 -7.07 -16.27
N ARG A 37 -14.23 -6.09 -16.85
CA ARG A 37 -13.90 -5.55 -18.17
C ARG A 37 -12.48 -4.97 -18.20
N HIS A 38 -12.16 -4.07 -17.26
CA HIS A 38 -10.81 -3.50 -17.16
C HIS A 38 -9.74 -4.56 -16.86
N LEU A 39 -10.06 -5.53 -16.00
CA LEU A 39 -9.15 -6.63 -15.69
C LEU A 39 -8.81 -7.48 -16.92
N LYS A 40 -9.80 -7.79 -17.76
CA LYS A 40 -9.58 -8.55 -19.00
C LYS A 40 -8.61 -7.81 -19.92
N THR A 41 -8.81 -6.51 -20.14
CA THR A 41 -7.89 -5.67 -20.91
C THR A 41 -6.46 -5.75 -20.38
N ALA A 42 -6.29 -5.60 -19.05
CA ALA A 42 -4.97 -5.72 -18.42
C ALA A 42 -4.34 -7.10 -18.65
N VAL A 43 -5.11 -8.17 -18.48
CA VAL A 43 -4.63 -9.55 -18.64
C VAL A 43 -4.26 -9.85 -20.09
N ASP A 44 -5.08 -9.43 -21.06
CA ASP A 44 -4.85 -9.68 -22.48
C ASP A 44 -3.56 -8.99 -22.97
N ILE A 45 -3.36 -7.72 -22.58
CA ILE A 45 -2.15 -6.96 -22.91
C ILE A 45 -0.93 -7.56 -22.20
N ALA A 46 -1.04 -7.85 -20.91
CA ALA A 46 0.05 -8.45 -20.14
C ALA A 46 0.52 -9.79 -20.72
N ILE A 47 -0.41 -10.63 -21.16
CA ILE A 47 -0.07 -11.90 -21.81
C ILE A 47 0.59 -11.66 -23.16
N LYS A 48 0.00 -10.80 -24.00
CA LYS A 48 0.51 -10.48 -25.34
C LYS A 48 1.97 -9.99 -25.32
N TYR A 49 2.31 -9.11 -24.38
CA TYR A 49 3.65 -8.51 -24.29
C TYR A 49 4.55 -9.16 -23.22
N GLY A 50 4.07 -10.18 -22.51
CA GLY A 50 4.82 -10.84 -21.44
C GLY A 50 5.00 -10.00 -20.17
N TRP A 51 4.19 -8.96 -19.97
CA TRP A 51 4.29 -7.99 -18.87
C TRP A 51 3.43 -8.39 -17.68
N TYR A 52 3.85 -9.45 -16.98
CA TYR A 52 3.13 -10.03 -15.85
C TYR A 52 3.32 -9.29 -14.51
N ALA A 53 4.38 -8.49 -14.37
CA ALA A 53 4.72 -7.81 -13.11
C ALA A 53 3.58 -6.94 -12.54
N PRO A 54 2.87 -6.11 -13.34
CA PRO A 54 1.76 -5.31 -12.81
C PRO A 54 0.61 -6.19 -12.27
N LEU A 55 0.35 -7.34 -12.91
CA LEU A 55 -0.66 -8.29 -12.43
C LEU A 55 -0.27 -8.87 -11.07
N ALA A 56 1.02 -9.19 -10.89
CA ALA A 56 1.55 -9.73 -9.65
C ALA A 56 1.46 -8.71 -8.50
N VAL A 57 1.90 -7.47 -8.72
CA VAL A 57 1.86 -6.39 -7.70
C VAL A 57 0.44 -6.15 -7.18
N PHE A 58 -0.56 -6.15 -8.08
CA PHE A 58 -1.95 -5.91 -7.70
C PHE A 58 -2.74 -7.16 -7.28
N ARG A 59 -2.12 -8.35 -7.30
CA ARG A 59 -2.79 -9.61 -7.01
C ARG A 59 -3.39 -9.64 -5.60
N ARG A 60 -2.75 -9.03 -4.60
CA ARG A 60 -3.31 -8.91 -3.23
C ARG A 60 -4.66 -8.20 -3.21
N SER A 61 -4.84 -7.20 -4.09
CA SER A 61 -6.05 -6.39 -4.15
C SER A 61 -7.18 -7.05 -4.93
N ILE A 62 -6.91 -7.90 -5.93
CA ILE A 62 -7.96 -8.45 -6.83
C ILE A 62 -7.81 -9.94 -7.16
N GLY A 63 -7.01 -10.67 -6.37
CA GLY A 63 -6.49 -12.01 -6.70
C GLY A 63 -7.52 -13.05 -7.09
N LYS A 64 -8.67 -13.13 -6.41
CA LYS A 64 -9.71 -14.13 -6.77
C LYS A 64 -10.22 -13.97 -8.21
N ILE A 65 -10.44 -12.72 -8.65
CA ILE A 65 -10.97 -12.43 -9.99
C ILE A 65 -9.84 -12.55 -11.02
N LEU A 66 -8.66 -12.02 -10.69
CA LEU A 66 -7.46 -12.13 -11.52
C LEU A 66 -7.07 -13.58 -11.80
N ASP A 67 -6.99 -14.42 -10.78
CA ASP A 67 -6.64 -15.84 -10.91
C ASP A 67 -7.63 -16.58 -11.81
N LYS A 68 -8.93 -16.26 -11.72
CA LYS A 68 -9.95 -16.83 -12.60
C LYS A 68 -9.74 -16.42 -14.05
N GLU A 69 -9.47 -15.15 -14.32
CA GLU A 69 -9.25 -14.65 -15.68
C GLU A 69 -7.95 -15.16 -16.31
N LEU A 70 -6.89 -15.34 -15.51
CA LEU A 70 -5.63 -15.95 -15.95
C LEU A 70 -5.82 -17.43 -16.30
N LYS A 71 -6.49 -18.20 -15.43
CA LYS A 71 -6.73 -19.63 -15.66
C LYS A 71 -7.54 -19.90 -16.93
N LYS A 72 -8.50 -19.03 -17.27
CA LYS A 72 -9.24 -19.10 -18.54
C LYS A 72 -8.36 -19.01 -19.78
N ARG A 73 -7.20 -18.36 -19.69
CA ARG A 73 -6.25 -18.17 -20.80
C ARG A 73 -5.11 -19.18 -20.78
N GLY A 74 -5.08 -20.05 -19.78
CA GLY A 74 -4.06 -21.07 -19.60
C GLY A 74 -3.42 -21.00 -18.22
N ASN A 75 -3.25 -22.16 -17.60
CA ASN A 75 -2.71 -22.26 -16.24
C ASN A 75 -1.26 -21.74 -16.14
N VAL A 76 -0.52 -21.72 -17.24
CA VAL A 76 0.85 -21.16 -17.31
C VAL A 76 0.90 -19.68 -16.92
N HIS A 77 -0.11 -18.88 -17.31
CA HIS A 77 -0.16 -17.46 -16.97
C HIS A 77 -0.46 -17.24 -15.49
N TYR A 78 -1.38 -18.06 -14.94
CA TYR A 78 -1.68 -18.05 -13.52
C TYR A 78 -0.45 -18.38 -12.67
N LEU A 79 0.27 -19.45 -13.02
CA LEU A 79 1.47 -19.86 -12.29
C LEU A 79 2.55 -18.79 -12.33
N LYS A 80 2.78 -18.16 -13.50
CA LYS A 80 3.76 -17.09 -13.64
C LYS A 80 3.44 -15.85 -12.80
N VAL A 81 2.17 -15.43 -12.78
CA VAL A 81 1.75 -14.30 -11.94
C VAL A 81 1.81 -14.65 -10.46
N LYS A 82 1.45 -15.89 -10.09
CA LYS A 82 1.52 -16.37 -8.70
C LYS A 82 2.96 -16.36 -8.19
N GLU A 83 3.89 -16.95 -8.95
CA GLU A 83 5.31 -16.97 -8.61
C GLU A 83 5.89 -15.56 -8.45
N LEU A 84 5.61 -14.66 -9.42
CA LEU A 84 6.03 -13.26 -9.31
C LEU A 84 5.44 -12.54 -8.09
N SER A 85 4.19 -12.84 -7.75
CA SER A 85 3.52 -12.27 -6.58
C SER A 85 4.15 -12.77 -5.28
N GLU A 86 4.48 -14.06 -5.20
CA GLU A 86 5.13 -14.66 -4.03
C GLU A 86 6.55 -14.12 -3.85
N ASN A 87 7.30 -13.95 -4.94
CA ASN A 87 8.63 -13.31 -4.92
C ASN A 87 8.57 -11.82 -4.56
N PHE A 88 7.55 -11.11 -5.04
CA PHE A 88 7.33 -9.72 -4.67
C PHE A 88 6.97 -9.60 -3.18
N GLU A 89 6.09 -10.46 -2.68
CA GLU A 89 5.71 -10.48 -1.26
C GLU A 89 6.88 -10.87 -0.35
N SER A 90 7.70 -11.86 -0.73
CA SER A 90 8.87 -12.25 0.05
C SER A 90 9.96 -11.16 0.04
N GLY A 91 10.24 -10.57 -1.13
CA GLY A 91 11.15 -9.43 -1.25
C GLY A 91 10.65 -8.22 -0.47
N TRP A 92 9.35 -7.91 -0.53
CA TRP A 92 8.75 -6.86 0.27
C TRP A 92 8.84 -7.17 1.75
N ASN A 93 8.56 -8.39 2.20
CA ASN A 93 8.66 -8.75 3.62
C ASN A 93 10.11 -8.70 4.14
N SER A 94 11.10 -9.03 3.30
CA SER A 94 12.52 -8.89 3.64
C SER A 94 12.87 -7.41 3.80
N VAL A 95 12.61 -6.59 2.77
CA VAL A 95 12.93 -5.15 2.79
C VAL A 95 12.15 -4.44 3.89
N TYR A 96 10.86 -4.72 4.02
CA TYR A 96 9.97 -4.07 4.99
C TYR A 96 10.21 -4.58 6.41
N GLY A 97 10.61 -5.84 6.58
CA GLY A 97 11.02 -6.40 7.87
C GLY A 97 12.31 -5.76 8.38
N ASP A 98 13.32 -5.68 7.52
CA ASP A 98 14.58 -5.00 7.82
C ASP A 98 14.34 -3.50 8.06
N TYR A 99 13.56 -2.85 7.21
CA TYR A 99 13.24 -1.42 7.32
C TYR A 99 12.37 -1.07 8.55
N ILE A 100 11.43 -1.95 8.96
CA ILE A 100 10.71 -1.80 10.24
C ILE A 100 11.66 -2.04 11.42
N SER A 101 12.56 -3.02 11.33
CA SER A 101 13.52 -3.28 12.40
C SER A 101 14.47 -2.10 12.60
N ASP A 102 14.86 -1.44 11.51
CA ASP A 102 15.64 -0.21 11.52
C ASP A 102 14.80 1.02 11.92
N ASN A 103 13.49 0.99 11.67
CA ASN A 103 12.59 2.10 11.98
C ASN A 103 11.23 1.63 12.57
N PRO A 104 11.20 1.37 13.89
CA PRO A 104 10.00 0.92 14.59
C PRO A 104 8.81 1.89 14.48
N VAL A 105 9.07 3.17 14.21
CA VAL A 105 8.03 4.21 14.06
C VAL A 105 7.09 3.90 12.90
N LEU A 106 7.55 3.16 11.88
CA LEU A 106 6.71 2.74 10.74
C LEU A 106 5.62 1.74 11.12
N THR A 107 5.69 1.17 12.32
CA THR A 107 4.61 0.32 12.83
C THR A 107 3.40 1.14 13.28
N LEU A 108 3.57 2.44 13.57
CA LEU A 108 2.50 3.32 14.05
C LEU A 108 1.42 3.50 12.97
N SER A 109 0.16 3.58 13.39
CA SER A 109 -0.92 4.05 12.51
C SER A 109 -0.74 5.54 12.18
N ASP A 110 -1.42 6.04 11.14
CA ASP A 110 -1.31 7.44 10.73
C ASP A 110 -1.53 8.42 11.90
N ILE A 111 -2.59 8.21 12.69
CA ILE A 111 -2.89 9.05 13.87
C ILE A 111 -1.79 8.93 14.95
N GLU A 112 -1.28 7.71 15.19
CA GLU A 112 -0.19 7.51 16.14
C GLU A 112 1.10 8.21 15.67
N GLY A 113 1.39 8.15 14.38
CA GLY A 113 2.52 8.83 13.75
C GLY A 113 2.43 10.35 13.86
N ASP A 114 1.26 10.92 13.57
CA ASP A 114 1.00 12.36 13.69
C ASP A 114 1.19 12.84 15.14
N VAL A 115 0.57 12.14 16.10
CA VAL A 115 0.71 12.46 17.53
C VAL A 115 2.17 12.37 17.97
N ALA A 116 2.88 11.29 17.63
CA ALA A 116 4.28 11.09 17.99
C ALA A 116 5.17 12.19 17.39
N LYS A 117 4.97 12.52 16.11
CA LYS A 117 5.76 13.52 15.39
C LYS A 117 5.54 14.92 15.96
N MET A 118 4.29 15.35 16.13
CA MET A 118 3.99 16.65 16.73
C MET A 118 4.53 16.77 18.16
N PHE A 119 4.48 15.67 18.93
CA PHE A 119 5.02 15.65 20.28
C PHE A 119 6.56 15.79 20.28
N VAL A 120 7.27 15.07 19.39
CA VAL A 120 8.72 15.21 19.16
C VAL A 120 9.10 16.64 18.76
N ASP A 121 8.27 17.27 17.93
CA ASP A 121 8.46 18.64 17.46
C ASP A 121 8.11 19.70 18.54
N GLY A 122 7.71 19.27 19.74
CA GLY A 122 7.52 20.13 20.91
C GLY A 122 6.08 20.56 21.18
N SER A 123 5.10 20.05 20.43
CA SER A 123 3.68 20.36 20.69
C SER A 123 3.21 19.70 21.98
N SER A 124 2.46 20.46 22.78
CA SER A 124 1.79 19.95 23.98
C SER A 124 0.62 19.02 23.62
N CYS A 125 0.22 18.14 24.55
CA CYS A 125 -0.97 17.30 24.35
C CYS A 125 -2.24 18.11 24.08
N LYS A 126 -2.31 19.37 24.53
CA LYS A 126 -3.45 20.26 24.30
C LYS A 126 -3.44 20.80 22.86
N GLU A 127 -2.28 21.19 22.34
CA GLU A 127 -2.15 21.64 20.95
C GLU A 127 -2.43 20.51 19.96
N ILE A 128 -1.92 19.31 20.24
CA ILE A 128 -2.19 18.11 19.42
C ILE A 128 -3.67 17.74 19.45
N ALA A 129 -4.29 17.79 20.64
CA ALA A 129 -5.72 17.53 20.81
C ALA A 129 -6.57 18.50 19.98
N ASN A 130 -6.24 19.79 20.02
CA ASN A 130 -6.92 20.80 19.21
C ASN A 130 -6.69 20.59 17.70
N TYR A 131 -5.47 20.23 17.29
CA TYR A 131 -5.14 20.00 15.88
C TYR A 131 -5.89 18.80 15.29
N LEU A 132 -6.03 17.72 16.06
CA LEU A 132 -6.69 16.49 15.62
C LEU A 132 -8.19 16.44 15.91
N ASP A 133 -8.77 17.49 16.50
CA ASP A 133 -10.15 17.53 17.01
C ASP A 133 -10.48 16.35 17.95
N MET A 134 -9.57 16.11 18.91
CA MET A 134 -9.65 15.01 19.88
C MET A 134 -9.57 15.54 21.31
N SER A 135 -10.01 14.73 22.28
CA SER A 135 -9.80 15.07 23.69
C SER A 135 -8.33 14.92 24.11
N VAL A 136 -7.87 15.74 25.05
CA VAL A 136 -6.53 15.62 25.64
C VAL A 136 -6.31 14.22 26.27
N GLY A 137 -7.37 13.62 26.84
CA GLY A 137 -7.32 12.26 27.37
C GLY A 137 -7.05 11.22 26.27
N SER A 138 -7.65 11.39 25.09
CA SER A 138 -7.41 10.53 23.94
C SER A 138 -5.95 10.63 23.47
N ILE A 139 -5.38 11.84 23.41
CA ILE A 139 -3.97 12.04 23.04
C ILE A 139 -3.03 11.35 24.04
N LYS A 140 -3.28 11.48 25.35
CA LYS A 140 -2.48 10.78 26.38
C LYS A 140 -2.55 9.26 26.24
N ASN A 141 -3.74 8.72 25.93
CA ASN A 141 -3.91 7.29 25.68
C ASN A 141 -3.17 6.84 24.42
N ILE A 142 -3.21 7.63 23.34
CA ILE A 142 -2.46 7.37 22.12
C ILE A 142 -0.95 7.38 22.40
N MET A 143 -0.44 8.36 23.14
CA MET A 143 0.97 8.41 23.56
C MET A 143 1.39 7.18 24.37
N SER A 144 0.55 6.71 25.29
CA SER A 144 0.82 5.49 26.04
C SER A 144 0.90 4.25 25.13
N LYS A 145 0.00 4.16 24.14
CA LYS A 145 0.03 3.09 23.12
C LYS A 145 1.28 3.16 22.26
N ILE A 146 1.69 4.35 21.83
CA ILE A 146 2.92 4.58 21.05
C ILE A 146 4.12 4.05 21.83
N TYR A 147 4.29 4.45 23.10
CA TYR A 147 5.41 3.98 23.93
C TYR A 147 5.43 2.46 24.08
N LYS A 148 4.27 1.85 24.33
CA LYS A 148 4.16 0.39 24.41
C LYS A 148 4.51 -0.29 23.09
N LYS A 149 4.06 0.26 21.96
CA LYS A 149 4.23 -0.30 20.62
C LYS A 149 5.67 -0.20 20.13
N LEU A 150 6.35 0.89 20.47
CA LEU A 150 7.76 1.11 20.14
C LEU A 150 8.73 0.50 21.18
N GLY A 151 8.22 0.00 22.31
CA GLY A 151 9.05 -0.56 23.39
C GLY A 151 9.88 0.47 24.14
N ILE A 152 9.49 1.75 24.08
CA ILE A 152 10.21 2.87 24.69
C ILE A 152 9.50 3.37 25.96
N LYS A 153 10.23 4.09 26.81
CA LYS A 153 9.75 4.52 28.13
C LYS A 153 9.54 6.03 28.25
N ASN A 154 10.14 6.83 27.37
CA ASN A 154 10.17 8.27 27.55
C ASN A 154 10.25 9.04 26.23
N HIS A 155 10.01 10.35 26.33
CA HIS A 155 10.05 11.27 25.21
C HIS A 155 11.44 11.39 24.57
N LYS A 156 12.53 11.20 25.33
CA LYS A 156 13.89 11.27 24.81
C LYS A 156 14.16 10.12 23.83
N GLU A 157 13.81 8.89 24.21
CA GLU A 157 13.89 7.71 23.33
C GLU A 157 13.02 7.88 22.08
N LEU A 158 11.82 8.46 22.20
CA LEU A 158 10.98 8.78 21.05
C LEU A 158 11.70 9.78 20.12
N LYS A 159 12.31 10.82 20.67
CA LYS A 159 13.05 11.82 19.89
C LYS A 159 14.26 11.21 19.20
N GLU A 160 14.98 10.29 19.84
CA GLU A 160 16.11 9.57 19.23
C GLU A 160 15.66 8.78 17.99
N LEU A 161 14.55 8.03 18.09
CA LEU A 161 13.97 7.30 16.96
C LEU A 161 13.65 8.22 15.75
N TYR A 162 13.15 9.43 16.00
CA TYR A 162 12.88 10.41 14.92
C TYR A 162 14.12 11.20 14.47
N SER A 163 15.16 11.31 15.30
CA SER A 163 16.37 12.08 14.98
C SER A 163 17.29 11.33 14.01
N HIS A 164 17.27 10.00 14.05
CA HIS A 164 18.03 9.16 13.11
C HIS A 164 17.47 9.19 11.67
N PHE A 165 16.27 9.73 11.46
CA PHE A 165 15.58 9.66 10.17
C PHE A 165 14.86 10.97 9.80
N VAL A 166 15.57 12.10 9.90
CA VAL A 166 15.17 13.32 9.20
C VAL A 166 15.19 13.02 7.70
N VAL A 167 14.03 12.64 7.16
CA VAL A 167 13.77 12.62 5.72
C VAL A 167 13.96 14.05 5.23
N ARG A 168 15.05 14.26 4.48
CA ARG A 168 15.20 15.38 3.53
C ARG A 168 14.28 15.15 2.34
#